data_AF-A0A8C5R2N0-F1
#
_entry.id   AF-A0A8C5R2N0-F1
#
_cell.length_a   1.000
_cell.length_b   1.000
_cell.length_c   1.000
_cell.angle_alpha   90.00
_cell.angle_beta   90.00
_cell.angle_gamma   90.00
#
_symmetry.space_group_name_H-M   'P 1'
#
loop_
_entity.id
_entity.type
_entity.pdbx_description
1 polymer ?
#
loop_
_entity_poly.entity_id
_entity_poly.type
_entity_poly.pdbx_seq_one_letter_code
_entity_poly.pdbx_strand_id
1 'polypeptide(L)'
;MEVNPIPVITVQTVPYDDQKPGSNGFRKPTAVFESKRNYLQNFIQCVLSSIDLRDRQGCTMVVGSDGRYFSKTAIEIIVQMAAANGVRNRVMRWYLVGGC
;
A
#
# COMPACT_ATOMS: atom_id res chain seq x y z
N MET A 1 -29.09 0.99 4.51
CA MET A 1 -28.76 -0.30 5.14
C MET A 1 -27.30 -0.57 4.79
N GLU A 2 -26.40 -0.62 5.76
CA GLU A 2 -25.00 -1.01 5.47
C GLU A 2 -24.94 -2.53 5.32
N VAL A 3 -24.45 -2.98 4.17
CA VAL A 3 -24.34 -4.39 3.81
C VAL A 3 -22.95 -4.87 4.22
N ASN A 4 -22.88 -5.77 5.19
CA ASN A 4 -21.67 -6.47 5.65
C ASN A 4 -20.48 -5.54 6.01
N PRO A 5 -20.42 -5.00 7.24
CA PRO A 5 -19.28 -4.17 7.65
C PRO A 5 -17.97 -4.97 7.62
N ILE A 6 -16.97 -4.45 6.92
CA ILE A 6 -15.63 -5.05 6.85
C ILE A 6 -14.88 -4.66 8.14
N PRO A 7 -14.43 -5.63 8.97
CA PRO A 7 -13.73 -5.32 10.21
C PRO A 7 -12.33 -4.74 9.93
N VAL A 8 -11.96 -3.69 10.67
CA VAL A 8 -10.60 -3.14 10.65
C VAL A 8 -9.75 -3.91 11.66
N ILE A 9 -8.66 -4.54 11.18
CA ILE A 9 -7.77 -5.36 11.99
C ILE A 9 -6.41 -4.66 12.11
N THR A 10 -5.91 -4.49 13.34
CA THR A 10 -4.56 -3.98 13.59
C THR A 10 -3.59 -5.16 13.69
N VAL A 11 -2.61 -5.23 12.79
CA VAL A 11 -1.61 -6.29 12.75
C VAL A 11 -0.27 -5.75 13.25
N GLN A 12 0.31 -6.39 14.26
CA GLN A 12 1.66 -6.05 14.72
C GLN A 12 2.72 -6.44 13.68
N THR A 13 3.72 -5.59 13.52
CA THR A 13 4.75 -5.71 12.48
C THR A 13 6.08 -5.13 12.97
N VAL A 14 7.18 -5.49 12.30
CA VAL A 14 8.55 -5.06 12.63
C VAL A 14 9.03 -4.13 11.52
N PRO A 15 9.65 -2.96 11.81
CA PRO A 15 10.18 -2.06 10.80
C PRO A 15 11.31 -2.71 9.98
N TYR A 16 11.53 -2.22 8.76
CA TYR A 16 12.58 -2.68 7.85
C TYR A 16 13.47 -1.51 7.41
N ASP A 17 14.76 -1.57 7.70
CA ASP A 17 15.72 -0.48 7.42
C ASP A 17 16.00 -0.26 5.92
N ASP A 18 15.70 -1.26 5.08
CA ASP A 18 15.96 -1.26 3.64
C ASP A 18 14.80 -0.68 2.80
N GLN A 19 13.77 -0.12 3.44
CA GLN A 19 12.56 0.47 2.84
C GLN A 19 12.69 1.95 2.49
N LYS A 20 13.84 2.36 1.93
CA LYS A 20 14.08 3.75 1.51
C LYS A 20 13.60 3.96 0.06
N PRO A 21 12.64 4.86 -0.22
CA PRO A 21 12.26 5.21 -1.58
C PRO A 21 13.42 5.95 -2.28
N GLY A 22 13.71 5.58 -3.52
CA GLY A 22 14.63 6.33 -4.39
C GLY A 22 13.91 7.45 -5.14
N SER A 23 14.68 8.23 -5.91
CA SER A 23 14.16 9.30 -6.78
C SER A 23 13.09 8.84 -7.76
N ASN A 24 13.16 7.58 -8.22
CA ASN A 24 12.20 6.94 -9.13
C ASN A 24 11.27 5.93 -8.43
N GLY A 25 10.95 6.19 -7.15
CA GLY A 25 10.09 5.36 -6.31
C GLY A 25 10.82 4.24 -5.56
N PHE A 26 10.07 3.40 -4.88
CA PHE A 26 10.59 2.26 -4.13
C PHE A 26 10.63 1.01 -5.03
N ARG A 27 11.83 0.49 -5.31
CA ARG A 27 12.05 -0.66 -6.18
C ARG A 27 12.84 -1.75 -5.44
N LYS A 28 12.31 -2.96 -5.46
CA LYS A 28 12.95 -4.19 -4.96
C LYS A 28 12.56 -5.35 -5.89
N PRO A 29 13.33 -6.46 -5.93
CA PRO A 29 12.93 -7.66 -6.64
C PRO A 29 11.58 -8.18 -6.12
N THR A 30 10.74 -8.72 -7.01
CA THR A 30 9.42 -9.28 -6.66
C THR A 30 9.50 -10.30 -5.51
N ALA A 31 10.52 -11.16 -5.54
CA ALA A 31 10.79 -12.13 -4.49
C ALA A 31 10.94 -11.51 -3.09
N VAL A 32 11.38 -10.26 -2.96
CA VAL A 32 11.47 -9.56 -1.66
C VAL A 32 10.09 -9.22 -1.12
N PHE A 33 9.16 -8.78 -1.98
CA PHE A 33 7.79 -8.47 -1.59
C PHE A 33 6.97 -9.70 -1.21
N GLU A 34 7.27 -10.85 -1.81
CA GLU A 34 6.60 -12.13 -1.54
C GLU A 34 7.22 -12.88 -0.34
N SER A 35 8.55 -12.93 -0.23
CA SER A 35 9.24 -13.68 0.84
C SER A 35 9.29 -12.96 2.18
N LYS A 36 9.38 -11.62 2.19
CA LYS A 36 9.42 -10.85 3.45
C LYS A 36 8.00 -10.58 3.94
N ARG A 37 7.62 -11.22 5.05
CA ARG A 37 6.34 -11.02 5.74
C ARG A 37 6.11 -9.53 6.06
N ASN A 38 4.90 -9.03 5.78
CA ASN A 38 4.49 -7.63 6.02
C ASN A 38 5.32 -6.56 5.29
N TYR A 39 6.20 -6.91 4.35
CA TYR A 39 7.12 -5.95 3.75
C TYR A 39 6.40 -4.85 2.96
N LEU A 40 5.50 -5.26 2.06
CA LEU A 40 4.68 -4.32 1.30
C LEU A 40 3.75 -3.52 2.22
N GLN A 41 3.14 -4.18 3.19
CA GLN A 41 2.19 -3.59 4.14
C GLN A 41 2.83 -2.46 4.95
N ASN A 42 4.03 -2.68 5.49
CA ASN A 42 4.77 -1.65 6.23
C ASN A 42 5.03 -0.43 5.37
N PHE A 43 5.50 -0.63 4.12
CA PHE A 43 5.76 0.48 3.21
C PHE A 43 4.48 1.27 2.88
N ILE A 44 3.38 0.57 2.57
CA ILE A 44 2.07 1.21 2.33
C ILE A 44 1.61 1.99 3.57
N GLN A 45 1.75 1.43 4.76
CA GLN A 45 1.39 2.12 5.99
C GLN A 45 2.25 3.37 6.21
N CYS A 46 3.55 3.35 5.89
CA CYS A 46 4.41 4.53 5.94
C CYS A 46 3.96 5.62 4.96
N VAL A 47 3.63 5.26 3.71
CA VAL A 47 3.16 6.24 2.71
C VAL A 47 1.79 6.81 3.10
N LEU A 48 0.85 5.98 3.55
CA LEU A 48 -0.42 6.48 4.10
C LEU A 48 -0.17 7.37 5.31
N SER A 49 0.76 6.99 6.20
CA SER A 49 1.10 7.75 7.41
C SER A 49 1.71 9.14 7.12
N SER A 50 2.33 9.33 5.96
CA SER A 50 2.90 10.63 5.53
C SER A 50 1.87 11.67 5.06
N ILE A 51 0.60 11.29 4.91
CA ILE A 51 -0.50 12.22 4.59
C ILE A 51 -1.22 12.58 5.89
N ASP A 52 -1.57 13.85 6.12
CA ASP A 52 -2.26 14.23 7.34
C ASP A 52 -3.63 13.57 7.51
N LEU A 53 -3.95 13.18 8.74
CA LEU A 53 -5.18 12.44 9.08
C LEU A 53 -6.46 13.20 8.72
N ARG A 54 -6.41 14.54 8.72
CA ARG A 54 -7.53 15.40 8.31
C ARG A 54 -7.77 15.31 6.80
N ASP A 55 -6.70 15.34 6.01
CA ASP A 55 -6.78 15.33 4.55
C ASP A 55 -7.11 13.93 3.99
N ARG A 56 -6.76 12.86 4.72
CA ARG A 56 -7.16 11.48 4.35
C ARG A 56 -8.67 11.27 4.31
N GLN A 57 -9.44 11.95 5.17
CA GLN A 57 -10.90 11.76 5.28
C GLN A 57 -11.66 12.42 4.12
N GLY A 58 -11.61 11.79 2.95
CA GLY A 58 -12.21 12.29 1.72
C GLY A 58 -11.24 12.41 0.55
N CYS A 59 -9.93 12.16 0.77
CA CYS A 59 -8.96 12.11 -0.31
C CYS A 59 -9.33 11.06 -1.36
N THR A 60 -8.99 11.36 -2.61
CA THR A 60 -8.94 10.42 -3.73
C THR A 60 -7.49 10.37 -4.21
N MET A 61 -6.80 9.25 -4.04
CA MET A 61 -5.45 9.04 -4.60
C MET A 61 -5.61 8.21 -5.93
N VAL A 62 -4.58 7.85 -6.75
CA VAL A 62 -4.79 7.24 -8.12
C VAL A 62 -4.04 5.90 -8.45
N VAL A 63 -4.57 4.65 -8.24
CA VAL A 63 -3.76 3.39 -8.38
C VAL A 63 -3.62 3.00 -9.84
N GLY A 64 -2.37 2.82 -10.25
CA GLY A 64 -2.00 2.07 -11.43
C GLY A 64 -0.86 1.11 -11.10
N SER A 65 -0.65 0.16 -11.99
CA SER A 65 0.58 -0.61 -12.11
C SER A 65 0.84 -0.88 -13.58
N ASP A 66 2.05 -1.29 -13.94
CA ASP A 66 2.46 -1.58 -15.32
C ASP A 66 2.17 -3.02 -15.77
N GLY A 67 1.40 -3.78 -14.98
CA GLY A 67 0.93 -5.12 -15.33
C GLY A 67 1.87 -6.27 -14.98
N ARG A 68 2.98 -6.03 -14.27
CA ARG A 68 3.88 -7.08 -13.76
C ARG A 68 3.16 -8.09 -12.86
N TYR A 69 3.71 -9.30 -12.76
CA TYR A 69 3.23 -10.44 -11.95
C TYR A 69 2.59 -10.07 -10.61
N PHE A 70 3.31 -9.33 -9.76
CA PHE A 70 2.86 -8.96 -8.40
C PHE A 70 1.88 -7.78 -8.34
N SER A 71 1.59 -7.12 -9.46
CA SER A 71 0.75 -5.91 -9.52
C SER A 71 -0.62 -6.12 -8.90
N LYS A 72 -1.29 -7.23 -9.23
CA LYS A 72 -2.66 -7.49 -8.78
C LYS A 72 -2.72 -7.61 -7.25
N THR A 73 -1.85 -8.44 -6.69
CA THR A 73 -1.70 -8.65 -5.25
C THR A 73 -1.34 -7.35 -4.53
N ALA A 74 -0.43 -6.54 -5.09
CA ALA A 74 -0.09 -5.24 -4.52
C ALA A 74 -1.28 -4.28 -4.50
N ILE A 75 -2.05 -4.19 -5.59
CA ILE A 75 -3.25 -3.34 -5.68
C ILE A 75 -4.30 -3.78 -4.64
N GLU A 76 -4.55 -5.09 -4.50
CA GLU A 76 -5.49 -5.64 -3.51
C GLU A 76 -5.10 -5.24 -2.07
N ILE A 77 -3.82 -5.35 -1.71
CA ILE A 77 -3.30 -4.95 -0.39
C ILE A 77 -3.44 -3.43 -0.19
N ILE A 78 -3.06 -2.61 -1.17
CA ILE A 78 -3.23 -1.14 -1.12
C ILE A 78 -4.70 -0.76 -0.89
N VAL A 79 -5.62 -1.41 -1.61
CA VAL A 79 -7.08 -1.16 -1.53
C VAL A 79 -7.68 -1.55 -0.18
N GLN A 80 -7.15 -2.59 0.47
CA GLN A 80 -7.52 -2.99 1.84
C GLN A 80 -6.98 -1.99 2.87
N MET A 81 -5.69 -1.66 2.79
CA MET A 81 -5.04 -0.74 3.75
C MET A 81 -5.54 0.70 3.65
N ALA A 82 -5.88 1.17 2.44
CA ALA A 82 -6.49 2.48 2.23
C ALA A 82 -7.87 2.57 2.91
N ALA A 83 -8.70 1.54 2.77
CA ALA A 83 -10.00 1.47 3.45
C ALA A 83 -9.85 1.43 4.98
N ALA A 84 -8.91 0.62 5.49
CA ALA A 84 -8.62 0.55 6.92
C ALA A 84 -8.09 1.88 7.51
N ASN A 85 -7.39 2.71 6.72
CA ASN A 85 -6.92 4.03 7.10
C ASN A 85 -7.94 5.18 6.82
N GLY A 86 -9.19 4.87 6.47
CA GLY A 86 -10.26 5.86 6.30
C GLY A 86 -10.27 6.63 4.97
N VAL A 87 -9.53 6.16 3.95
CA VAL A 87 -9.56 6.76 2.61
C VAL A 87 -10.86 6.36 1.89
N ARG A 88 -11.79 7.32 1.77
CA ARG A 88 -13.13 7.09 1.16
C ARG A 88 -13.06 6.71 -0.32
N ASN A 89 -12.27 7.42 -1.12
CA ASN A 89 -12.22 7.21 -2.57
C ASN A 89 -10.95 6.48 -2.96
N ARG A 90 -11.12 5.20 -3.33
CA ARG A 90 -10.03 4.25 -3.46
C ARG A 90 -9.43 4.25 -4.84
N VAL A 91 -8.37 5.02 -4.92
CA VAL A 91 -7.23 4.69 -5.75
C VAL A 91 -5.95 5.29 -5.07
N MET A 92 -4.68 5.03 -5.48
CA MET A 92 -3.38 5.51 -4.91
C MET A 92 -2.14 5.32 -5.85
N ARG A 93 -1.48 6.39 -6.38
CA ARG A 93 -0.51 6.27 -7.52
C ARG A 93 0.85 5.71 -7.13
N TRP A 94 1.19 4.59 -7.75
CA TRP A 94 2.46 3.88 -7.55
C TRP A 94 3.05 3.46 -8.90
N TYR A 95 4.38 3.51 -9.00
CA TYR A 95 5.13 2.90 -10.10
C TYR A 95 5.84 1.68 -9.54
N LEU A 96 5.17 0.51 -9.59
CA LEU A 96 5.74 -0.75 -9.10
C LEU A 96 6.68 -1.35 -10.13
N VAL A 97 7.76 -0.62 -10.42
CA VAL A 97 8.84 -1.09 -11.29
C VAL A 97 9.65 -2.12 -10.51
N GLY A 98 9.10 -3.33 -10.44
CA GLY A 98 9.86 -4.54 -10.16
C GLY A 98 10.89 -4.69 -11.25
N GLY A 99 12.12 -4.24 -10.96
CA GLY A 99 13.28 -4.56 -11.77
C GLY A 99 13.52 -6.06 -11.75
N CYS A 100 13.89 -6.60 -12.91
CA CYS A 100 14.48 -7.94 -13.00
C CYS A 100 15.77 -8.01 -12.18
#